data_AF-A0A178UKE3-F1
#
_entry.id   AF-A0A178UKE3-F1
#
_cell.length_a   1.000
_cell.length_b   1.000
_cell.length_c   1.000
_cell.angle_alpha   90.00
_cell.angle_beta   90.00
_cell.angle_gamma   90.00
#
_symmetry.space_group_name_H-M   'P 1'
#
loop_
_entity.id
_entity.type
_entity.pdbx_description
1 polymer ?
#
loop_
_entity_poly.entity_id
_entity_poly.type
_entity_poly.pdbx_seq_one_letter_code
_entity_poly.pdbx_strand_id
1 'polypeptide(L)'
;MACQNNLVVKQIIDLYDQISKLKSLKPSKNVDTLFGQLVSTCLPTDTNIDVTNMCEEVKDMRANLIKLCGEAEGYLEQHFSTILGSLQEDQNPLDHLHIFPYYSNYLKLGKLEFDLLSQHSSHVPTKIAFVGSGPMPLTSIVLAKFHLPNTTFHNFDIDSHANTLASNLVSRDPDLSKRMIFHTTDVLNATEGLDQYDVVFLAALVGMDKESKVKAIEHLEKHMAPGAVLMLRSAHALRAFLYPIVDSSDLKGFQLLTIYHPTDDVVNSVVIARKLGGPTTPGVNGTRGCMFMPCNCSKIHAIMNNRGKKNMIEEFSAIE
;
A
#
# COMPACT_ATOMS: atom_id res chain seq x y z
N MET A 1 -23.57 -8.89 -22.58
CA MET A 1 -22.90 -10.19 -22.85
C MET A 1 -21.49 -10.06 -23.45
N ALA A 2 -20.74 -8.98 -23.15
CA ALA A 2 -19.35 -8.81 -23.63
C ALA A 2 -18.26 -9.24 -22.61
N CYS A 3 -18.58 -9.29 -21.31
CA CYS A 3 -17.63 -9.68 -20.25
C CYS A 3 -17.22 -11.16 -20.27
N GLN A 4 -18.07 -12.06 -20.76
CA GLN A 4 -17.82 -13.50 -20.73
C GLN A 4 -16.88 -13.99 -21.84
N ASN A 5 -16.41 -13.14 -22.76
CA ASN A 5 -15.56 -13.59 -23.87
C ASN A 5 -14.05 -13.46 -23.58
N ASN A 6 -13.66 -12.90 -22.44
CA ASN A 6 -12.25 -12.84 -22.05
C ASN A 6 -11.85 -14.12 -21.28
N LEU A 7 -10.89 -14.88 -21.83
CA LEU A 7 -10.42 -16.13 -21.25
C LEU A 7 -9.81 -15.95 -19.85
N VAL A 8 -9.12 -14.83 -19.61
CA VAL A 8 -8.50 -14.54 -18.30
C VAL A 8 -9.58 -14.27 -17.25
N VAL A 9 -10.60 -13.48 -17.59
CA VAL A 9 -11.72 -13.19 -16.67
C VAL A 9 -12.49 -14.47 -16.34
N LYS A 10 -12.72 -15.36 -17.32
CA LYS A 10 -13.31 -16.69 -17.08
C LYS A 10 -12.49 -17.51 -16.09
N GLN A 11 -11.17 -17.56 -16.28
CA GLN A 11 -10.29 -18.27 -15.35
C GLN A 11 -10.35 -17.69 -13.92
N ILE A 12 -10.43 -16.36 -13.78
CA ILE A 12 -10.60 -15.71 -12.48
C ILE A 12 -11.95 -16.07 -11.84
N ILE A 13 -13.03 -16.11 -12.63
CA ILE A 13 -14.35 -16.55 -12.16
C ILE A 13 -14.29 -18.01 -11.68
N ASP A 14 -13.65 -18.90 -12.44
CA ASP A 14 -13.51 -20.32 -12.06
C ASP A 14 -12.67 -20.49 -10.78
N LEU A 15 -11.65 -19.66 -10.59
CA LEU A 15 -10.84 -19.64 -9.36
C LEU A 15 -11.65 -19.10 -8.17
N TYR A 16 -12.40 -18.02 -8.35
CA TYR A 16 -13.31 -17.50 -7.33
C TYR A 16 -14.33 -18.56 -6.89
N ASP A 17 -14.94 -19.28 -7.85
CA ASP A 17 -15.92 -20.33 -7.56
C ASP A 17 -15.33 -21.50 -6.76
N GLN A 18 -14.04 -21.78 -6.93
CA GLN A 18 -13.32 -22.78 -6.15
C GLN A 18 -12.95 -22.25 -4.76
N ILE A 19 -12.42 -21.03 -4.68
CA ILE A 19 -12.00 -20.39 -3.42
C ILE A 19 -13.20 -20.18 -2.50
N SER A 20 -14.33 -19.68 -3.03
CA SER A 20 -15.55 -19.43 -2.25
C SER A 20 -16.18 -20.69 -1.65
N LYS A 21 -15.84 -21.89 -2.16
CA LYS A 21 -16.31 -23.19 -1.64
C LYS A 21 -15.35 -23.82 -0.65
N LEU A 22 -14.20 -23.21 -0.39
CA LEU A 22 -13.24 -23.70 0.61
C LEU A 22 -13.86 -23.62 2.01
N LYS A 23 -13.65 -24.66 2.82
CA LYS A 23 -14.11 -24.69 4.22
C LYS A 23 -13.29 -23.78 5.14
N SER A 24 -12.10 -23.38 4.71
CA SER A 24 -11.13 -22.59 5.47
C SER A 24 -10.18 -21.92 4.49
N LEU A 25 -9.81 -20.67 4.77
CA LEU A 25 -8.79 -19.92 4.03
C LEU A 25 -7.42 -19.93 4.72
N LYS A 26 -7.27 -20.69 5.81
CA LYS A 26 -5.97 -20.85 6.48
C LYS A 26 -4.96 -21.55 5.58
N PRO A 27 -3.64 -21.24 5.72
CA PRO A 27 -2.59 -21.82 4.90
C PRO A 27 -2.67 -23.34 4.80
N SER A 28 -2.69 -23.83 3.56
CA SER A 28 -2.69 -25.25 3.24
C SER A 28 -2.37 -25.40 1.76
N LYS A 29 -1.82 -26.55 1.36
CA LYS A 29 -1.45 -26.80 -0.04
C LYS A 29 -2.55 -26.43 -1.05
N ASN A 30 -3.83 -26.72 -0.73
CA ASN A 30 -4.94 -26.41 -1.62
C ASN A 30 -5.22 -24.89 -1.70
N VAL A 31 -5.27 -24.22 -0.54
CA VAL A 31 -5.45 -22.76 -0.45
C VAL A 31 -4.32 -22.05 -1.19
N ASP A 32 -3.07 -22.42 -0.88
CA ASP A 32 -1.87 -21.81 -1.46
C ASP A 32 -1.81 -22.00 -2.98
N THR A 33 -2.27 -23.16 -3.48
CA THR A 33 -2.35 -23.42 -4.93
C THR A 33 -3.37 -22.51 -5.59
N LEU A 34 -4.58 -22.39 -5.04
CA LEU A 34 -5.66 -21.59 -5.63
C LEU A 34 -5.32 -20.09 -5.63
N PHE A 35 -4.84 -19.56 -4.51
CA PHE A 35 -4.42 -18.16 -4.44
C PHE A 35 -3.16 -17.89 -5.27
N GLY A 36 -2.20 -18.82 -5.31
CA GLY A 36 -1.03 -18.71 -6.18
C GLY A 36 -1.39 -18.65 -7.66
N GLN A 37 -2.35 -19.49 -8.09
CA GLN A 37 -2.91 -19.43 -9.44
C GLN A 37 -3.62 -18.10 -9.71
N LEU A 38 -4.46 -17.66 -8.78
CA LEU A 38 -5.18 -16.38 -8.90
C LEU A 38 -4.22 -15.20 -9.05
N VAL A 39 -3.20 -15.10 -8.20
CA VAL A 39 -2.18 -14.04 -8.28
C VAL A 39 -1.49 -14.11 -9.63
N SER A 40 -1.03 -15.30 -10.05
CA SER A 40 -0.36 -15.49 -11.34
C SER A 40 -1.23 -15.08 -12.53
N THR A 41 -2.53 -15.38 -12.50
CA THR A 41 -3.50 -14.96 -13.52
C THR A 41 -3.69 -13.44 -13.56
N CYS A 42 -3.44 -12.73 -12.45
CA CYS A 42 -3.60 -11.28 -12.36
C CYS A 42 -2.34 -10.46 -12.67
N LEU A 43 -1.16 -11.09 -12.81
CA LEU A 43 0.11 -10.40 -13.08
C LEU A 43 0.30 -9.87 -14.52
N PRO A 44 -0.22 -10.50 -15.59
CA PRO A 44 -0.04 -9.99 -16.95
C PRO A 44 -0.54 -8.53 -17.11
N THR A 45 0.26 -7.71 -17.78
CA THR A 45 0.00 -6.26 -17.97
C THR A 45 -0.55 -5.89 -19.35
N ASP A 46 -0.50 -6.81 -20.30
CA ASP A 46 -0.79 -6.63 -21.72
C ASP A 46 -2.24 -7.02 -22.10
N THR A 47 -3.17 -6.92 -21.16
CA THR A 47 -4.48 -7.56 -21.31
C THR A 47 -5.60 -6.65 -21.83
N ASN A 48 -5.39 -5.33 -21.97
CA ASN A 48 -6.42 -4.36 -22.38
C ASN A 48 -7.78 -4.54 -21.66
N ILE A 49 -7.74 -5.04 -20.41
CA ILE A 49 -8.91 -5.29 -19.59
C ILE A 49 -9.11 -4.10 -18.65
N ASP A 50 -10.25 -3.46 -18.80
CA ASP A 50 -10.75 -2.50 -17.81
C ASP A 50 -11.76 -3.18 -16.89
N VAL A 51 -11.35 -3.43 -15.65
CA VAL A 51 -12.20 -4.06 -14.63
C VAL A 51 -13.36 -3.17 -14.16
N THR A 52 -13.28 -1.86 -14.37
CA THR A 52 -14.30 -0.90 -13.92
C THR A 52 -15.51 -0.88 -14.84
N ASN A 53 -15.29 -1.20 -16.12
CA ASN A 53 -16.32 -1.25 -17.16
C ASN A 53 -16.89 -2.66 -17.40
N MET A 54 -16.71 -3.57 -16.43
CA MET A 54 -17.29 -4.91 -16.48
C MET A 54 -18.78 -4.93 -16.10
N CYS A 55 -19.46 -6.05 -16.37
CA CYS A 55 -20.85 -6.25 -15.95
C CYS A 55 -20.96 -6.37 -14.43
N GLU A 56 -22.13 -6.03 -13.89
CA GLU A 56 -22.36 -5.98 -12.44
C GLU A 56 -22.08 -7.32 -11.76
N GLU A 57 -22.38 -8.45 -12.41
CA GLU A 57 -22.08 -9.77 -11.85
C GLU A 57 -20.58 -9.98 -11.59
N VAL A 58 -19.72 -9.47 -12.48
CA VAL A 58 -18.26 -9.58 -12.31
C VAL A 58 -17.75 -8.56 -11.28
N LYS A 59 -18.38 -7.39 -11.18
CA LYS A 59 -18.05 -6.39 -10.15
C LYS A 59 -18.39 -6.90 -8.75
N ASP A 60 -19.55 -7.53 -8.58
CA ASP A 60 -19.98 -8.14 -7.31
C ASP A 60 -19.07 -9.31 -6.93
N MET A 61 -18.77 -10.20 -7.90
CA MET A 61 -17.80 -11.27 -7.70
C MET A 61 -16.46 -10.73 -7.25
N ARG A 62 -15.93 -9.71 -7.93
CA ARG A 62 -14.67 -9.05 -7.59
C ARG A 62 -14.69 -8.49 -6.16
N ALA A 63 -15.77 -7.81 -5.77
CA ALA A 63 -15.89 -7.27 -4.41
C ALA A 63 -15.81 -8.37 -3.34
N ASN A 64 -16.40 -9.53 -3.59
CA ASN A 64 -16.29 -10.69 -2.71
C ASN A 64 -14.90 -11.33 -2.76
N LEU A 65 -14.30 -11.46 -3.94
CA LEU A 65 -12.97 -12.04 -4.12
C LEU A 65 -11.90 -11.23 -3.38
N ILE A 66 -11.98 -9.89 -3.43
CA ILE A 66 -11.06 -9.00 -2.69
C ILE A 66 -11.14 -9.30 -1.18
N LYS A 67 -12.34 -9.46 -0.61
CA LYS A 67 -12.51 -9.81 0.81
C LYS A 67 -11.88 -11.17 1.15
N LEU A 68 -12.08 -12.18 0.29
CA LEU A 68 -11.47 -13.50 0.44
C LEU A 68 -9.93 -13.41 0.39
N CYS A 69 -9.38 -12.58 -0.49
CA CYS A 69 -7.93 -12.35 -0.57
C CYS A 69 -7.40 -11.75 0.73
N GLY A 70 -8.06 -10.71 1.27
CA GLY A 70 -7.62 -10.10 2.53
C GLY A 70 -7.73 -11.02 3.74
N GLU A 71 -8.77 -11.85 3.82
CA GLU A 71 -8.90 -12.84 4.90
C GLU A 71 -7.80 -13.91 4.80
N ALA A 72 -7.54 -14.43 3.59
CA ALA A 72 -6.48 -15.41 3.37
C ALA A 72 -5.08 -14.82 3.66
N GLU A 73 -4.81 -13.59 3.23
CA GLU A 73 -3.58 -12.87 3.51
C GLU A 73 -3.38 -12.67 5.02
N GLY A 74 -4.44 -12.27 5.74
CA GLY A 74 -4.43 -12.17 7.20
C GLY A 74 -4.09 -13.50 7.89
N TYR A 75 -4.70 -14.62 7.48
CA TYR A 75 -4.35 -15.93 8.05
C TYR A 75 -2.91 -16.35 7.72
N LEU A 76 -2.41 -16.02 6.54
CA LEU A 76 -1.05 -16.32 6.12
C LEU A 76 -0.04 -15.54 6.99
N GLU A 77 -0.25 -14.24 7.17
CA GLU A 77 0.58 -13.40 8.03
C GLU A 77 0.56 -13.88 9.49
N GLN A 78 -0.61 -14.23 10.03
CA GLN A 78 -0.71 -14.80 11.39
C GLN A 78 0.06 -16.11 11.52
N HIS A 79 -0.07 -17.00 10.55
CA HIS A 79 0.61 -18.30 10.55
C HIS A 79 2.13 -18.13 10.60
N PHE A 80 2.69 -17.31 9.70
CA PHE A 80 4.14 -17.08 9.66
C PHE A 80 4.64 -16.28 10.85
N SER A 81 3.87 -15.30 11.34
CA SER A 81 4.22 -14.56 12.55
C SER A 81 4.27 -15.47 13.78
N THR A 82 3.36 -16.45 13.87
CA THR A 82 3.35 -17.44 14.95
C THR A 82 4.59 -18.35 14.88
N ILE A 83 4.94 -18.84 13.68
CA ILE A 83 6.14 -19.66 13.48
C ILE A 83 7.40 -18.90 13.90
N LEU A 84 7.56 -17.68 13.38
CA LEU A 84 8.71 -16.82 13.65
C LEU A 84 8.81 -16.39 15.11
N GLY A 85 7.67 -16.07 15.74
CA GLY A 85 7.62 -15.74 17.17
C GLY A 85 7.92 -16.93 18.09
N SER A 86 7.78 -18.15 17.59
CA SER A 86 8.05 -19.40 18.34
C SER A 86 9.49 -19.90 18.21
N LEU A 87 10.37 -19.17 17.51
CA LEU A 87 11.80 -19.48 17.45
C LEU A 87 12.45 -19.37 18.83
N GLN A 88 13.56 -20.11 19.02
CA GLN A 88 14.31 -20.14 20.28
C GLN A 88 14.74 -18.73 20.71
N GLU A 89 14.90 -18.50 22.02
CA GLU A 89 15.14 -17.16 22.59
C GLU A 89 16.42 -16.48 22.07
N ASP A 90 17.42 -17.27 21.68
CA ASP A 90 18.68 -16.81 21.11
C ASP A 90 18.60 -16.46 19.61
N GLN A 91 17.45 -16.67 18.97
CA GLN A 91 17.21 -16.35 17.56
C GLN A 91 16.36 -15.08 17.42
N ASN A 92 16.82 -14.15 16.59
CA ASN A 92 16.06 -12.97 16.20
C ASN A 92 15.09 -13.33 15.04
N PRO A 93 13.76 -13.23 15.21
CA PRO A 93 12.79 -13.55 14.15
C PRO A 93 13.04 -12.79 12.85
N LEU A 94 13.60 -11.57 12.93
CA LEU A 94 13.84 -10.72 11.77
C LEU A 94 14.92 -11.25 10.82
N ASP A 95 15.75 -12.21 11.24
CA ASP A 95 16.75 -12.85 10.39
C ASP A 95 16.17 -14.04 9.60
N HIS A 96 14.95 -14.46 9.96
CA HIS A 96 14.26 -15.62 9.38
C HIS A 96 13.07 -15.23 8.50
N LEU A 97 12.85 -13.95 8.22
CA LEU A 97 11.72 -13.47 7.40
C LEU A 97 11.65 -14.08 5.99
N HIS A 98 12.77 -14.61 5.48
CA HIS A 98 12.85 -15.29 4.19
C HIS A 98 11.96 -16.54 4.07
N ILE A 99 11.46 -17.09 5.18
CA ILE A 99 10.50 -18.21 5.14
C ILE A 99 9.10 -17.76 4.67
N PHE A 100 8.78 -16.47 4.78
CA PHE A 100 7.51 -15.94 4.31
C PHE A 100 7.52 -15.89 2.77
N PRO A 101 6.54 -16.52 2.08
CA PRO A 101 6.59 -16.71 0.63
C PRO A 101 6.73 -15.41 -0.19
N TYR A 102 6.23 -14.29 0.33
CA TYR A 102 6.25 -13.00 -0.38
C TYR A 102 7.31 -12.03 0.14
N TYR A 103 8.27 -12.47 0.95
CA TYR A 103 9.25 -11.57 1.57
C TYR A 103 10.08 -10.79 0.52
N SER A 104 10.48 -11.44 -0.58
CA SER A 104 11.16 -10.76 -1.70
C SER A 104 10.31 -9.65 -2.33
N ASN A 105 8.99 -9.83 -2.39
CA ASN A 105 8.07 -8.85 -2.94
C ASN A 105 8.00 -7.63 -2.03
N TYR A 106 8.01 -7.84 -0.71
CA TYR A 106 8.08 -6.75 0.28
C TYR A 106 9.41 -6.00 0.24
N LEU A 107 10.54 -6.67 -0.05
CA LEU A 107 11.82 -5.98 -0.27
C LEU A 107 11.78 -5.07 -1.50
N LYS A 108 11.24 -5.56 -2.62
CA LYS A 108 11.08 -4.78 -3.86
C LYS A 108 10.12 -3.61 -3.66
N LEU A 109 8.95 -3.88 -3.10
CA LEU A 109 7.91 -2.89 -2.87
C LEU A 109 8.36 -1.83 -1.86
N GLY A 110 8.99 -2.22 -0.74
CA GLY A 110 9.51 -1.28 0.24
C GLY A 110 10.59 -0.37 -0.33
N LYS A 111 11.48 -0.90 -1.18
CA LYS A 111 12.48 -0.10 -1.90
C LYS A 111 11.82 0.91 -2.86
N LEU A 112 10.84 0.45 -3.64
CA LEU A 112 10.06 1.32 -4.54
C LEU A 112 9.34 2.43 -3.76
N GLU A 113 8.64 2.08 -2.68
CA GLU A 113 7.92 3.01 -1.81
C GLU A 113 8.89 4.05 -1.22
N PHE A 114 10.07 3.63 -0.74
CA PHE A 114 11.10 4.54 -0.27
C PHE A 114 11.63 5.48 -1.37
N ASP A 115 11.91 4.97 -2.56
CA ASP A 115 12.46 5.76 -3.66
C ASP A 115 11.45 6.81 -4.13
N LEU A 116 10.16 6.45 -4.23
CA LEU A 116 9.10 7.39 -4.58
C LEU A 116 8.88 8.42 -3.46
N LEU A 117 8.89 8.00 -2.19
CA LEU A 117 8.77 8.92 -1.06
C LEU A 117 9.91 9.95 -1.04
N SER A 118 11.13 9.50 -1.32
CA SER A 118 12.33 10.35 -1.36
C SER A 118 12.28 11.41 -2.46
N GLN A 119 11.61 11.12 -3.58
CA GLN A 119 11.40 12.10 -4.66
C GLN A 119 10.43 13.21 -4.27
N HIS A 120 9.56 12.95 -3.31
CA HIS A 120 8.48 13.86 -2.91
C HIS A 120 8.60 14.39 -1.49
N SER A 121 9.70 14.10 -0.79
CA SER A 121 9.95 14.57 0.58
C SER A 121 11.14 15.52 0.61
N SER A 122 10.98 16.67 1.27
CA SER A 122 12.06 17.65 1.45
C SER A 122 13.07 17.24 2.53
N HIS A 123 12.71 16.28 3.38
CA HIS A 123 13.54 15.73 4.43
C HIS A 123 13.19 14.25 4.65
N VAL A 124 14.10 13.53 5.31
CA VAL A 124 13.82 12.18 5.77
C VAL A 124 12.74 12.26 6.87
N PRO A 125 11.65 11.49 6.79
CA PRO A 125 10.60 11.51 7.81
C PRO A 125 11.15 10.97 9.13
N THR A 126 10.83 11.64 10.23
CA THR A 126 11.24 11.23 11.58
C THR A 126 10.21 10.30 12.22
N LYS A 127 8.93 10.50 11.86
CA LYS A 127 7.80 9.68 12.31
C LYS A 127 6.91 9.29 11.13
N ILE A 128 6.59 8.01 11.05
CA ILE A 128 5.66 7.44 10.07
C ILE A 128 4.55 6.72 10.81
N ALA A 129 3.30 6.96 10.40
CA ALA A 129 2.18 6.09 10.74
C ALA A 129 1.96 5.06 9.64
N PHE A 130 1.77 3.80 10.00
CA PHE A 130 1.41 2.73 9.08
C PHE A 130 0.07 2.13 9.51
N VAL A 131 -0.97 2.39 8.73
CA VAL A 131 -2.35 1.98 9.03
C VAL A 131 -2.68 0.66 8.36
N GLY A 132 -3.11 -0.31 9.16
CA GLY A 132 -3.32 -1.71 8.75
C GLY A 132 -1.99 -2.45 8.63
N SER A 133 -1.19 -2.42 9.69
CA SER A 133 0.13 -3.06 9.69
C SER A 133 0.09 -4.57 9.72
N GLY A 134 -1.01 -5.16 10.21
CA GLY A 134 -1.18 -6.60 10.30
C GLY A 134 -0.27 -7.27 11.33
N PRO A 135 -0.42 -8.60 11.50
CA PRO A 135 0.41 -9.41 12.38
C PRO A 135 1.87 -9.52 11.91
N MET A 136 2.12 -9.29 10.63
CA MET A 136 3.45 -9.33 10.03
C MET A 136 3.76 -7.99 9.35
N PRO A 137 4.22 -6.96 10.10
CA PRO A 137 4.36 -5.58 9.61
C PRO A 137 5.59 -5.40 8.70
N LEU A 138 5.66 -6.20 7.63
CA LEU A 138 6.84 -6.35 6.77
C LEU A 138 7.23 -5.05 6.09
N THR A 139 6.27 -4.23 5.66
CA THR A 139 6.59 -2.94 5.05
C THR A 139 7.33 -2.04 6.03
N SER A 140 6.78 -1.89 7.25
CA SER A 140 7.42 -1.11 8.31
C SER A 140 8.79 -1.68 8.68
N ILE A 141 8.93 -3.01 8.81
CA ILE A 141 10.22 -3.67 9.09
C ILE A 141 11.23 -3.39 7.98
N VAL A 142 10.88 -3.59 6.72
CA VAL A 142 11.77 -3.41 5.57
C VAL A 142 12.23 -1.95 5.47
N LEU A 143 11.29 -1.01 5.57
CA LEU A 143 11.61 0.42 5.56
C LEU A 143 12.51 0.78 6.74
N ALA A 144 12.14 0.39 7.97
CA ALA A 144 12.90 0.71 9.18
C ALA A 144 14.30 0.10 9.22
N LYS A 145 14.48 -1.12 8.67
CA LYS A 145 15.76 -1.85 8.67
C LYS A 145 16.70 -1.40 7.56
N PHE A 146 16.18 -1.12 6.36
CA PHE A 146 17.02 -0.95 5.17
C PHE A 146 17.04 0.47 4.58
N HIS A 147 16.05 1.30 4.88
CA HIS A 147 15.85 2.56 4.15
C HIS A 147 15.70 3.78 5.06
N LEU A 148 15.17 3.60 6.27
CA LEU A 148 14.81 4.65 7.22
C LEU A 148 15.29 4.29 8.64
N PRO A 149 16.62 4.14 8.86
CA PRO A 149 17.17 3.65 10.14
C PRO A 149 16.98 4.62 11.31
N ASN A 150 16.69 5.90 11.04
CA ASN A 150 16.48 6.93 12.06
C ASN A 150 15.01 7.33 12.24
N THR A 151 14.09 6.56 11.66
CA THR A 151 12.65 6.86 11.67
C THR A 151 11.93 5.96 12.69
N THR A 152 10.97 6.53 13.41
CA THR A 152 10.05 5.77 14.28
C THR A 152 8.78 5.43 13.49
N PHE A 153 8.38 4.16 13.54
CA PHE A 153 7.20 3.63 12.87
C PHE A 153 6.10 3.35 13.90
N HIS A 154 4.99 4.04 13.75
CA HIS A 154 3.78 3.85 14.52
C HIS A 154 2.81 2.99 13.69
N ASN A 155 2.71 1.73 14.05
CA ASN A 155 1.92 0.72 13.37
C ASN A 155 0.53 0.66 14.01
N PHE A 156 -0.50 0.87 13.21
CA PHE A 156 -1.90 0.86 13.65
C PHE A 156 -2.58 -0.38 13.11
N ASP A 157 -3.27 -1.09 13.97
CA ASP A 157 -4.16 -2.19 13.60
C ASP A 157 -5.40 -2.20 14.49
N ILE A 158 -6.54 -2.62 13.95
CA ILE A 158 -7.78 -2.75 14.71
C ILE A 158 -7.77 -4.02 15.58
N ASP A 159 -7.00 -5.04 15.18
CA ASP A 159 -6.89 -6.31 15.89
C ASP A 159 -5.72 -6.29 16.88
N SER A 160 -6.04 -6.41 18.17
CA SER A 160 -5.05 -6.48 19.24
C SER A 160 -4.16 -7.72 19.16
N HIS A 161 -4.68 -8.82 18.61
CA HIS A 161 -3.93 -10.04 18.42
C HIS A 161 -2.88 -9.88 17.31
N ALA A 162 -3.23 -9.20 16.22
CA ALA A 162 -2.28 -8.83 15.17
C ALA A 162 -1.12 -8.01 15.75
N ASN A 163 -1.40 -6.95 16.52
CA ASN A 163 -0.37 -6.15 17.16
C ASN A 163 0.51 -6.93 18.14
N THR A 164 -0.06 -7.91 18.86
CA THR A 164 0.71 -8.79 19.75
C THR A 164 1.72 -9.63 18.98
N LEU A 165 1.28 -10.27 17.89
CA LEU A 165 2.16 -11.04 17.01
C LEU A 165 3.26 -10.15 16.39
N ALA A 166 2.87 -8.99 15.87
CA ALA A 166 3.77 -8.03 15.26
C ALA A 166 4.84 -7.50 16.23
N SER A 167 4.44 -7.15 17.46
CA SER A 167 5.35 -6.73 18.52
C SER A 167 6.31 -7.84 18.92
N ASN A 168 5.85 -9.09 18.98
CA ASN A 168 6.70 -10.23 19.32
C ASN A 168 7.81 -10.44 18.27
N LEU A 169 7.51 -10.24 16.97
CA LEU A 169 8.50 -10.39 15.90
C LEU A 169 9.70 -9.46 16.05
N VAL A 170 9.47 -8.22 16.48
CA VAL A 170 10.52 -7.19 16.57
C VAL A 170 11.14 -7.08 17.96
N SER A 171 10.53 -7.71 18.97
CA SER A 171 10.90 -7.57 20.39
C SER A 171 12.36 -7.91 20.69
N ARG A 172 12.94 -8.87 19.95
CA ARG A 172 14.31 -9.35 20.14
C ARG A 172 15.36 -8.55 19.38
N ASP A 173 14.93 -7.65 18.49
CA ASP A 173 15.84 -6.78 17.75
C ASP A 173 16.20 -5.54 18.60
N PRO A 174 17.49 -5.28 18.89
CA PRO A 174 17.90 -4.24 19.84
C PRO A 174 17.61 -2.80 19.36
N ASP A 175 17.36 -2.61 18.06
CA ASP A 175 17.07 -1.33 17.43
C ASP A 175 15.58 -1.22 17.08
N LEU A 176 15.04 -2.16 16.29
CA LEU A 176 13.66 -2.09 15.82
C LEU A 176 12.64 -2.19 16.96
N SER A 177 12.93 -2.93 18.05
CA SER A 177 12.07 -2.97 19.24
C SER A 177 11.82 -1.60 19.88
N LYS A 178 12.72 -0.62 19.67
CA LYS A 178 12.59 0.74 20.22
C LYS A 178 11.93 1.71 19.25
N ARG A 179 11.99 1.42 17.95
CA ARG A 179 11.51 2.31 16.88
C ARG A 179 10.18 1.86 16.27
N MET A 180 9.73 0.64 16.54
CA MET A 180 8.42 0.15 16.11
C MET A 180 7.45 0.15 17.28
N ILE A 181 6.43 1.00 17.19
CA ILE A 181 5.39 1.18 18.20
C ILE A 181 4.08 0.67 17.62
N PHE A 182 3.30 -0.07 18.40
CA PHE A 182 2.05 -0.68 17.96
C PHE A 182 0.85 -0.07 18.69
N HIS A 183 -0.17 0.32 17.92
CA HIS A 183 -1.39 0.96 18.40
C HIS A 183 -2.59 0.10 18.01
N THR A 184 -3.27 -0.43 19.01
CA THR A 184 -4.54 -1.13 18.80
C THR A 184 -5.67 -0.12 18.76
N THR A 185 -6.06 0.28 17.56
CA THR A 185 -7.17 1.20 17.33
C THR A 185 -7.68 1.07 15.90
N ASP A 186 -8.98 1.25 15.72
CA ASP A 186 -9.51 1.61 14.41
C ASP A 186 -9.00 3.02 14.06
N VAL A 187 -8.43 3.18 12.87
CA VAL A 187 -7.94 4.47 12.39
C VAL A 187 -9.06 5.51 12.33
N LEU A 188 -10.30 5.09 12.05
CA LEU A 188 -11.47 5.99 12.02
C LEU A 188 -11.81 6.57 13.39
N ASN A 189 -11.29 5.99 14.48
CA ASN A 189 -11.41 6.52 15.83
C ASN A 189 -10.20 7.38 16.25
N ALA A 190 -9.10 7.35 15.48
CA ALA A 190 -7.91 8.15 15.75
C ALA A 190 -8.12 9.59 15.27
N THR A 191 -8.66 10.45 16.14
CA THR A 191 -8.97 11.86 15.84
C THR A 191 -7.88 12.84 16.27
N GLU A 192 -6.92 12.37 17.07
CA GLU A 192 -5.79 13.16 17.58
C GLU A 192 -4.46 12.48 17.23
N GLY A 193 -3.40 13.28 17.06
CA GLY A 193 -2.03 12.79 16.90
C GLY A 193 -1.64 12.32 15.49
N LEU A 194 -2.59 12.18 14.56
CA LEU A 194 -2.28 11.90 13.14
C LEU A 194 -1.53 13.06 12.47
N ASP A 195 -1.62 14.27 13.02
CA ASP A 195 -0.89 15.47 12.61
C ASP A 195 0.59 15.45 13.00
N GLN A 196 1.03 14.50 13.82
CA GLN A 196 2.43 14.36 14.24
C GLN A 196 3.29 13.56 13.25
N TYR A 197 2.68 12.95 12.23
CA TYR A 197 3.37 12.11 11.27
C TYR A 197 3.69 12.87 9.99
N ASP A 198 4.95 12.81 9.58
CA ASP A 198 5.41 13.38 8.30
C ASP A 198 4.76 12.64 7.11
N VAL A 199 4.57 11.33 7.30
CA VAL A 199 4.03 10.41 6.30
C VAL A 199 3.07 9.43 6.97
N VAL A 200 1.91 9.21 6.34
CA VAL A 200 0.97 8.15 6.70
C VAL A 200 0.90 7.16 5.55
N PHE A 201 1.18 5.90 5.86
CA PHE A 201 0.96 4.76 4.97
C PHE A 201 -0.44 4.19 5.23
N LEU A 202 -1.20 3.95 4.17
CA LEU A 202 -2.47 3.25 4.19
C LEU A 202 -2.33 1.92 3.44
N ALA A 203 -2.35 0.82 4.19
CA ALA A 203 -2.14 -0.51 3.62
C ALA A 203 -3.23 -0.90 2.61
N ALA A 204 -2.91 -1.90 1.78
CA ALA A 204 -3.81 -2.39 0.74
C ALA A 204 -5.11 -2.95 1.34
N LEU A 205 -5.02 -3.57 2.52
CA LEU A 205 -6.11 -4.27 3.19
C LEU A 205 -7.02 -3.39 4.06
N VAL A 206 -6.70 -2.10 4.24
CA VAL A 206 -7.58 -1.19 4.99
C VAL A 206 -8.73 -0.74 4.09
N GLY A 207 -9.97 -0.99 4.49
CA GLY A 207 -11.14 -0.70 3.63
C GLY A 207 -11.16 -1.60 2.40
N MET A 208 -11.57 -2.85 2.59
CA MET A 208 -11.59 -3.89 1.55
C MET A 208 -12.65 -3.67 0.47
N ASP A 209 -13.53 -2.69 0.65
CA ASP A 209 -14.42 -2.17 -0.37
C ASP A 209 -14.14 -0.68 -0.62
N LYS A 210 -14.59 -0.17 -1.77
CA LYS A 210 -14.31 1.20 -2.20
C LYS A 210 -14.83 2.24 -1.21
N GLU A 211 -16.03 2.06 -0.67
CA GLU A 211 -16.64 3.03 0.24
C GLU A 211 -15.85 3.11 1.55
N SER A 212 -15.49 1.97 2.13
CA SER A 212 -14.67 1.91 3.35
C SER A 212 -13.26 2.47 3.14
N LYS A 213 -12.63 2.22 1.98
CA LYS A 213 -11.31 2.80 1.64
C LYS A 213 -11.40 4.32 1.55
N VAL A 214 -12.40 4.85 0.85
CA VAL A 214 -12.62 6.30 0.72
C VAL A 214 -12.88 6.94 2.09
N LYS A 215 -13.69 6.31 2.95
CA LYS A 215 -13.90 6.79 4.33
C LYS A 215 -12.60 6.89 5.12
N ALA A 216 -11.69 5.91 4.98
CA ALA A 216 -10.38 5.97 5.61
C ALA A 216 -9.52 7.12 5.06
N ILE A 217 -9.52 7.33 3.73
CA ILE A 217 -8.80 8.45 3.10
C ILE A 217 -9.36 9.80 3.58
N GLU A 218 -10.68 9.98 3.60
CA GLU A 218 -11.35 11.19 4.09
C GLU A 218 -11.09 11.43 5.58
N HIS A 219 -10.96 10.38 6.37
CA HIS A 219 -10.58 10.50 7.78
C HIS A 219 -9.14 10.99 7.92
N LEU A 220 -8.20 10.40 7.18
CA LEU A 220 -6.81 10.84 7.16
C LEU A 220 -6.67 12.28 6.66
N GLU A 221 -7.46 12.68 5.65
CA GLU A 221 -7.53 14.06 5.18
C GLU A 221 -7.90 15.02 6.31
N LYS A 222 -8.81 14.67 7.21
CA LYS A 222 -9.22 15.58 8.29
C LYS A 222 -8.13 15.75 9.34
N HIS A 223 -7.38 14.69 9.62
CA HIS A 223 -6.56 14.59 10.83
C HIS A 223 -5.04 14.65 10.60
N MET A 224 -4.55 14.47 9.37
CA MET A 224 -3.12 14.64 9.05
C MET A 224 -2.68 16.12 9.11
N ALA A 225 -1.38 16.39 9.21
CA ALA A 225 -0.87 17.76 9.11
C ALA A 225 -0.94 18.29 7.67
N PRO A 226 -1.25 19.58 7.43
CA PRO A 226 -1.04 20.23 6.14
C PRO A 226 0.36 19.97 5.58
N GLY A 227 0.43 19.54 4.32
CA GLY A 227 1.69 19.22 3.67
C GLY A 227 2.25 17.82 3.96
N ALA A 228 1.69 17.06 4.91
CA ALA A 228 2.06 15.67 5.16
C ALA A 228 1.72 14.77 3.95
N VAL A 229 2.46 13.68 3.81
CA VAL A 229 2.32 12.76 2.67
C VAL A 229 1.45 11.58 3.06
N LEU A 230 0.42 11.30 2.27
CA LEU A 230 -0.31 10.03 2.27
C LEU A 230 0.29 9.14 1.19
N MET A 231 0.80 7.98 1.61
CA MET A 231 1.17 6.89 0.71
C MET A 231 0.15 5.77 0.87
N LEU A 232 -0.44 5.30 -0.21
CA LEU A 232 -1.41 4.21 -0.14
C LEU A 232 -1.17 3.18 -1.22
N ARG A 233 -1.58 1.95 -0.91
CA ARG A 233 -1.59 0.84 -1.87
C ARG A 233 -2.94 0.75 -2.56
N SER A 234 -2.88 0.66 -3.88
CA SER A 234 -3.99 0.53 -4.82
C SER A 234 -3.73 -0.67 -5.74
N ALA A 235 -4.53 -0.83 -6.78
CA ALA A 235 -4.33 -1.79 -7.84
C ALA A 235 -4.75 -1.23 -9.20
N HIS A 236 -4.29 -1.89 -10.26
CA HIS A 236 -4.53 -1.47 -11.64
C HIS A 236 -4.67 -2.70 -12.56
N ALA A 237 -5.47 -2.56 -13.62
CA ALA A 237 -5.78 -3.64 -14.57
C ALA A 237 -6.22 -4.92 -13.85
N LEU A 238 -5.71 -6.09 -14.24
CA LEU A 238 -6.08 -7.38 -13.64
C LEU A 238 -5.73 -7.49 -12.15
N ARG A 239 -4.71 -6.77 -11.66
CA ARG A 239 -4.36 -6.77 -10.23
C ARG A 239 -5.49 -6.22 -9.36
N ALA A 240 -6.43 -5.47 -9.95
CA ALA A 240 -7.61 -4.98 -9.26
C ALA A 240 -8.62 -6.07 -8.88
N PHE A 241 -8.47 -7.31 -9.34
CA PHE A 241 -9.21 -8.45 -8.79
C PHE A 241 -8.72 -8.85 -7.38
N LEU A 242 -7.52 -8.42 -6.99
CA LEU A 242 -6.89 -8.76 -5.71
C LEU A 242 -7.09 -7.67 -4.66
N TYR A 243 -7.07 -6.39 -5.09
CA TYR A 243 -7.17 -5.24 -4.17
C TYR A 243 -8.09 -4.14 -4.71
N PRO A 244 -8.62 -3.26 -3.82
CA PRO A 244 -9.37 -2.07 -4.22
C PRO A 244 -8.56 -1.13 -5.11
N ILE A 245 -9.26 -0.43 -6.02
CA ILE A 245 -8.70 0.67 -6.81
C ILE A 245 -8.98 1.96 -6.05
N VAL A 246 -7.97 2.81 -5.97
CA VAL A 246 -8.09 4.21 -5.54
C VAL A 246 -7.87 5.11 -6.75
N ASP A 247 -8.89 5.89 -7.08
CA ASP A 247 -8.88 6.85 -8.18
C ASP A 247 -8.50 8.25 -7.68
N SER A 248 -8.13 9.16 -8.59
CA SER A 248 -7.84 10.55 -8.23
C SER A 248 -9.03 11.27 -7.58
N SER A 249 -10.26 10.90 -7.96
CA SER A 249 -11.50 11.42 -7.38
C SER A 249 -11.71 11.03 -5.90
N ASP A 250 -11.05 9.97 -5.45
CA ASP A 250 -11.14 9.44 -4.09
C ASP A 250 -10.19 10.18 -3.13
N LEU A 251 -9.28 11.01 -3.66
CA LEU A 251 -8.24 11.74 -2.92
C LEU A 251 -8.62 13.19 -2.63
N LYS A 252 -9.91 13.47 -2.38
CA LYS A 252 -10.37 14.83 -2.04
C LYS A 252 -9.57 15.38 -0.85
N GLY A 253 -9.17 16.64 -0.93
CA GLY A 253 -8.32 17.29 0.08
C GLY A 253 -6.82 16.94 -0.01
N PHE A 254 -6.43 16.09 -0.96
CA PHE A 254 -5.03 15.82 -1.28
C PHE A 254 -4.66 16.28 -2.70
N GLN A 255 -3.42 16.73 -2.85
CA GLN A 255 -2.76 16.87 -4.15
C GLN A 255 -2.15 15.51 -4.54
N LEU A 256 -2.62 14.91 -5.62
CA LEU A 256 -1.97 13.74 -6.19
C LEU A 256 -0.56 14.12 -6.70
N LEU A 257 0.46 13.40 -6.25
CA LEU A 257 1.86 13.62 -6.64
C LEU A 257 2.31 12.62 -7.70
N THR A 258 2.05 11.33 -7.47
CA THR A 258 2.38 10.27 -8.44
C THR A 258 1.54 9.02 -8.19
N ILE A 259 1.34 8.25 -9.27
CA ILE A 259 0.80 6.90 -9.24
C ILE A 259 1.80 6.00 -9.95
N TYR A 260 2.22 4.93 -9.29
CA TYR A 260 3.09 3.92 -9.86
C TYR A 260 2.35 2.59 -9.99
N HIS A 261 2.34 2.04 -11.20
CA HIS A 261 1.78 0.72 -11.50
C HIS A 261 2.91 -0.28 -11.75
N PRO A 262 3.10 -1.30 -10.90
CA PRO A 262 4.16 -2.29 -11.11
C PRO A 262 3.89 -3.13 -12.36
N THR A 263 4.97 -3.49 -13.05
CA THR A 263 4.93 -4.35 -14.24
C THR A 263 5.58 -5.72 -14.02
N ASP A 264 6.05 -5.99 -12.81
CA ASP A 264 6.72 -7.23 -12.39
C ASP A 264 5.81 -8.07 -11.46
N ASP A 265 6.42 -8.86 -10.58
CA ASP A 265 5.76 -9.70 -9.57
C ASP A 265 5.16 -8.91 -8.39
N VAL A 266 5.40 -7.59 -8.30
CA VAL A 266 4.73 -6.73 -7.33
C VAL A 266 3.28 -6.49 -7.77
N VAL A 267 2.34 -6.64 -6.82
CA VAL A 267 0.91 -6.52 -7.07
C VAL A 267 0.39 -5.10 -6.79
N ASN A 268 0.78 -4.50 -5.69
CA ASN A 268 0.19 -3.21 -5.31
C ASN A 268 0.73 -2.08 -6.17
N SER A 269 -0.20 -1.30 -6.74
CA SER A 269 0.13 0.05 -7.20
C SER A 269 0.38 0.95 -5.99
N VAL A 270 1.26 1.93 -6.14
CA VAL A 270 1.57 2.90 -5.08
C VAL A 270 1.05 4.25 -5.52
N VAL A 271 0.25 4.88 -4.66
CA VAL A 271 -0.27 6.24 -4.86
C VAL A 271 0.34 7.12 -3.78
N ILE A 272 0.86 8.28 -4.19
CA ILE A 272 1.40 9.28 -3.28
C ILE A 272 0.62 10.56 -3.46
N ALA A 273 0.09 11.08 -2.37
CA ALA A 273 -0.64 12.31 -2.34
C ALA A 273 -0.18 13.18 -1.16
N ARG A 274 -0.23 14.50 -1.31
CA ARG A 274 0.10 15.45 -0.26
C ARG A 274 -1.15 16.10 0.27
N LYS A 275 -1.31 16.15 1.60
CA LYS A 275 -2.43 16.84 2.22
C LYS A 275 -2.39 18.32 1.86
N LEU A 276 -3.48 18.84 1.31
CA LEU A 276 -3.61 20.27 1.05
C LEU A 276 -3.69 21.04 2.38
N GLY A 277 -3.26 22.29 2.36
CA GLY A 277 -3.62 23.21 3.44
C GLY A 277 -5.12 23.43 3.42
N GLY A 278 -5.79 23.32 4.58
CA GLY A 278 -7.18 23.73 4.70
C GLY A 278 -7.38 25.19 4.28
N PRO A 279 -8.63 25.67 4.08
CA PRO A 279 -8.88 27.07 3.79
C PRO A 279 -8.20 27.91 4.87
N THR A 280 -7.18 28.66 4.47
CA THR A 280 -6.53 29.63 5.33
C THR A 280 -7.60 30.59 5.81
N THR A 281 -7.86 30.60 7.11
CA THR A 281 -8.58 31.72 7.71
C THR A 281 -7.76 32.98 7.37
N PRO A 282 -8.36 34.03 6.77
CA PRO A 282 -7.62 35.24 6.43
C PRO A 282 -7.32 36.02 7.72
N GLY A 283 -6.26 35.62 8.42
CA GLY A 283 -5.71 36.28 9.59
C GLY A 283 -4.68 37.33 9.18
N VAL A 284 -5.17 38.55 8.94
CA VAL A 284 -4.53 39.86 9.15
C VAL A 284 -3.03 39.85 9.52
N ASN A 285 -2.17 40.05 8.50
CA ASN A 285 -1.13 41.09 8.39
C ASN A 285 0.15 40.63 7.66
N GLY A 286 0.55 41.44 6.67
CA GLY A 286 1.98 41.63 6.34
C GLY A 286 2.51 40.87 5.14
N THR A 287 2.25 41.42 3.95
CA THR A 287 3.19 41.55 2.82
C THR A 287 4.53 40.78 2.93
N ARG A 288 4.66 39.71 2.13
CA ARG A 288 5.78 39.49 1.20
C ARG A 288 5.47 38.29 0.30
N GLY A 289 4.93 38.58 -0.89
CA GLY A 289 4.89 37.61 -1.98
C GLY A 289 6.31 37.26 -2.39
N CYS A 290 6.73 36.03 -2.15
CA CYS A 290 7.92 35.48 -2.79
C CYS A 290 7.48 35.02 -4.18
N MET A 291 7.62 35.90 -5.17
CA MET A 291 7.61 35.50 -6.57
C MET A 291 8.79 34.55 -6.78
N PHE A 292 8.52 33.25 -6.86
CA PHE A 292 9.48 32.32 -7.44
C PHE A 292 9.60 32.66 -8.94
N MET A 293 10.67 33.35 -9.30
CA MET A 293 11.06 33.48 -10.69
C MET A 293 11.50 32.11 -11.25
N PRO A 294 11.26 31.83 -12.54
CA PRO A 294 11.71 30.59 -13.17
C PRO A 294 13.24 30.61 -13.26
N CYS A 295 13.89 29.70 -12.55
CA CYS A 295 15.34 29.49 -12.69
C CYS A 295 15.60 28.71 -13.99
N ASN A 296 16.30 29.37 -14.91
CA ASN A 296 16.71 28.84 -16.20
C ASN A 296 17.90 27.87 -16.02
N CYS A 297 17.63 26.65 -15.57
CA CYS A 297 18.60 25.55 -15.53
C CYS A 297 18.28 24.48 -16.60
N SER A 298 17.86 24.91 -17.77
CA SER A 298 17.82 24.12 -18.99
C SER A 298 19.21 24.13 -19.65
N LYS A 299 20.11 23.21 -19.25
CA LYS A 299 21.23 22.69 -20.10
C LYS A 299 22.19 21.64 -19.51
N ILE A 300 21.97 21.07 -18.32
CA ILE A 300 22.83 19.96 -17.80
C ILE A 300 22.00 18.74 -17.39
N HIS A 301 21.10 18.30 -18.26
CA HIS A 301 20.43 16.98 -18.12
C HIS A 301 20.41 16.17 -19.43
N ALA A 302 21.08 16.66 -20.48
CA ALA A 302 21.05 16.07 -21.82
C ALA A 302 22.23 15.12 -22.14
N ILE A 303 23.11 14.80 -21.18
CA ILE A 303 24.34 14.02 -21.46
C ILE A 303 24.40 12.64 -20.75
N MET A 304 23.52 12.34 -19.79
CA MET A 304 23.56 11.04 -19.10
C MET A 304 22.46 10.04 -19.50
N ASN A 305 21.59 10.39 -20.46
CA ASN A 305 20.43 9.55 -20.80
C ASN A 305 20.56 8.76 -22.12
N ASN A 306 21.78 8.38 -22.52
CA ASN A 306 22.01 7.66 -23.78
C ASN A 306 22.42 6.18 -23.63
N ARG A 307 21.94 5.49 -22.58
CA ARG A 307 21.96 4.02 -22.52
C ARG A 307 20.67 3.49 -21.89
N GLY A 308 19.76 3.04 -22.76
CA GLY A 308 18.61 2.19 -22.39
C GLY A 308 17.25 2.83 -22.67
N LYS A 309 16.77 2.73 -23.92
CA LYS A 309 15.39 3.06 -24.30
C LYS A 309 14.42 1.90 -24.01
N LYS A 310 13.16 2.30 -23.75
CA LYS A 310 11.84 1.60 -23.76
C LYS A 310 11.32 1.23 -22.36
N ASN A 311 10.16 1.67 -21.86
CA ASN A 311 9.01 2.41 -22.40
C ASN A 311 8.38 3.23 -21.26
N MET A 312 8.08 4.52 -21.48
CA MET A 312 7.06 5.25 -20.70
C MET A 312 5.97 5.67 -21.68
N ILE A 313 4.73 5.36 -21.36
CA ILE A 313 3.54 5.96 -21.97
C ILE A 313 2.98 6.88 -20.89
N GLU A 314 3.16 8.18 -21.06
CA GLU A 314 2.47 9.21 -20.29
C GLU A 314 1.22 9.59 -21.08
N GLU A 315 0.04 9.42 -20.48
CA GLU A 315 -1.22 9.87 -21.04
C GLU A 315 -1.60 11.20 -20.37
N PHE A 316 -1.46 12.31 -21.10
CA PHE A 316 -1.97 13.63 -20.72
C PHE A 316 -3.36 13.80 -21.34
N SER A 317 -4.39 13.95 -20.50
CA SER A 317 -5.68 14.45 -20.94
C SER A 317 -5.65 15.99 -21.02
N ALA A 318 -5.90 16.50 -22.22
CA ALA A 318 -6.11 17.92 -22.49
C ALA A 318 -7.50 18.33 -22.00
N ILE A 319 -7.58 19.52 -21.39
CA ILE A 319 -8.82 20.23 -21.06
C ILE A 319 -8.94 21.36 -22.08
N GLU A 320 -10.08 21.43 -22.79
CA GLU A 320 -10.54 22.64 -23.48
C GLU A 320 -10.99 23.71 -22.48
#